data_AF-U6DSL4-F1
#
_entry.id   AF-U6DSL4-F1
#
_cell.length_a   1.000
_cell.length_b   1.000
_cell.length_c   1.000
_cell.angle_alpha   90.00
_cell.angle_beta   90.00
_cell.angle_gamma   90.00
#
_symmetry.space_group_name_H-M   'P 1'
#
loop_
_entity.id
_entity.type
_entity.pdbx_description
1 polymer ?
#
loop_
_entity_poly.entity_id
_entity_poly.type
_entity_poly.pdbx_seq_one_letter_code
_entity_poly.pdbx_strand_id
1 'polypeptide(L)'
;MPPKKPEPKKEAAKAAPAPAPAPAPEPPKEPAFDPKSVKIDFTADQIEEFKEAFSLFDRTPTGEMKITYGQCGDVLRALGQNP
;
A
#
# COMPACT_ATOMS: atom_id res chain seq x y z
N MET A 1 -36.94 42.87 1.66
CA MET A 1 -35.91 43.83 2.12
C MET A 1 -35.53 43.47 3.55
N PRO A 2 -34.24 43.24 3.87
CA PRO A 2 -33.70 43.24 5.24
C PRO A 2 -33.76 44.70 5.79
N PRO A 3 -33.62 45.03 7.11
CA PRO A 3 -32.55 44.53 7.99
C PRO A 3 -32.71 44.56 9.55
N LYS A 4 -31.71 43.97 10.22
CA LYS A 4 -31.03 44.32 11.51
C LYS A 4 -31.45 43.70 12.88
N LYS A 5 -30.50 42.83 13.33
CA LYS A 5 -30.13 42.32 14.67
C LYS A 5 -30.29 43.29 15.85
N PRO A 6 -30.53 42.75 17.06
CA PRO A 6 -29.42 42.63 18.03
C PRO A 6 -29.42 41.32 18.86
N GLU A 7 -28.26 40.65 18.94
CA GLU A 7 -27.84 39.83 20.10
C GLU A 7 -27.42 40.82 21.23
N PRO A 8 -27.41 40.50 22.55
CA PRO A 8 -26.73 39.32 23.12
C PRO A 8 -27.21 38.80 24.52
N LYS A 9 -26.51 37.74 24.99
CA LYS A 9 -26.37 37.21 26.38
C LYS A 9 -27.56 36.43 26.93
N LYS A 10 -27.41 35.36 27.70
CA LYS A 10 -26.29 34.48 28.11
C LYS A 10 -26.96 33.59 29.15
N GLU A 11 -27.05 32.27 28.94
CA GLU A 11 -27.20 31.39 30.09
C GLU A 11 -26.68 29.99 29.78
N ALA A 12 -25.90 29.50 30.74
CA ALA A 12 -24.99 28.40 30.62
C ALA A 12 -25.73 27.07 30.78
N ALA A 13 -25.76 26.27 29.72
CA ALA A 13 -26.03 24.84 29.82
C ALA A 13 -24.67 24.13 29.93
N LYS A 14 -24.39 23.69 31.16
CA LYS A 14 -23.24 22.91 31.58
C LYS A 14 -23.20 21.60 30.79
N ALA A 15 -22.38 21.52 29.74
CA ALA A 15 -22.11 20.28 29.04
C ALA A 15 -21.23 19.38 29.92
N ALA A 16 -21.76 18.20 30.27
CA ALA A 16 -20.99 17.14 30.88
C ALA A 16 -19.84 16.71 29.95
N PRO A 17 -18.64 16.40 30.47
CA PRO A 17 -17.56 15.89 29.64
C PRO A 17 -17.95 14.51 29.12
N ALA A 18 -18.13 14.39 27.80
CA ALA A 18 -18.21 13.10 27.12
C ALA A 18 -16.92 12.31 27.39
N PRO A 19 -16.98 10.99 27.64
CA PRO A 19 -15.80 10.16 27.77
C PRO A 19 -14.96 10.27 26.50
N ALA A 20 -13.64 10.46 26.67
CA ALA A 20 -12.68 10.55 25.58
C ALA A 20 -12.82 9.35 24.62
N PRO A 21 -12.76 9.56 23.29
CA PRO A 21 -12.75 8.45 22.35
C PRO A 21 -11.54 7.56 22.62
N ALA A 22 -11.78 6.25 22.77
CA ALA A 22 -10.72 5.26 22.86
C ALA A 22 -9.78 5.39 21.64
N PRO A 23 -8.45 5.25 21.81
CA PRO A 23 -7.52 5.28 20.69
C PRO A 23 -7.88 4.15 19.72
N ALA A 24 -8.11 4.50 18.45
CA ALA A 24 -8.29 3.51 17.39
C ALA A 24 -7.06 2.58 17.32
N PRO A 25 -7.23 1.26 17.13
CA PRO A 25 -6.09 0.37 16.93
C PRO A 25 -5.29 0.86 15.73
N GLU A 26 -4.02 1.20 15.98
CA GLU A 26 -3.10 1.63 14.94
C GLU A 26 -3.03 0.52 13.88
N PRO A 27 -3.23 0.84 12.58
CA PRO A 27 -3.13 -0.15 11.52
C PRO A 27 -1.75 -0.82 11.61
N PRO A 28 -1.66 -2.15 11.45
CA PRO A 28 -0.40 -2.86 11.51
C PRO A 28 0.62 -2.13 10.64
N LYS A 29 1.71 -1.70 11.27
CA LYS A 29 2.81 -1.05 10.57
C LYS A 29 3.39 -2.08 9.62
N GLU A 30 2.97 -2.03 8.35
CA GLU A 30 3.54 -2.87 7.31
C GLU A 30 5.06 -2.71 7.38
N PRO A 31 5.84 -3.79 7.51
CA PRO A 31 7.28 -3.67 7.52
C PRO A 31 7.67 -2.92 6.26
N ALA A 32 8.33 -1.77 6.43
CA ALA A 32 8.76 -0.94 5.31
C ALA A 32 9.75 -1.75 4.48
N PHE A 33 9.26 -2.40 3.43
CA PHE A 33 10.08 -3.14 2.50
C PHE A 33 10.74 -2.13 1.57
N ASP A 34 12.03 -1.90 1.77
CA ASP A 34 12.82 -1.10 0.85
C ASP A 34 13.47 -2.02 -0.19
N PRO A 35 12.98 -2.06 -1.45
CA PRO A 35 13.51 -2.95 -2.47
C PRO A 35 14.97 -2.66 -2.82
N LYS A 36 15.51 -1.47 -2.49
CA LYS A 36 16.92 -1.13 -2.74
C LYS A 36 17.84 -1.66 -1.65
N SER A 37 17.30 -1.96 -0.47
CA SER A 37 18.05 -2.58 0.63
C SER A 37 18.25 -4.09 0.46
N VAL A 38 17.49 -4.72 -0.45
CA VAL A 38 17.62 -6.16 -0.74
C VAL A 38 18.90 -6.42 -1.52
N LYS A 39 19.78 -7.23 -0.94
CA LYS A 39 20.98 -7.71 -1.62
C LYS A 39 20.60 -8.81 -2.61
N ILE A 40 21.01 -8.64 -3.86
CA ILE A 40 20.85 -9.67 -4.91
C ILE A 40 22.07 -10.59 -4.84
N ASP A 41 21.89 -11.79 -4.27
CA ASP A 41 22.91 -12.84 -4.12
C ASP A 41 22.76 -13.95 -5.19
N PHE A 42 22.41 -13.56 -6.42
CA PHE A 42 22.31 -14.46 -7.57
C PHE A 42 23.47 -14.25 -8.54
N THR A 43 23.91 -15.32 -9.20
CA THR A 43 24.91 -15.21 -10.27
C THR A 43 24.30 -14.53 -11.50
N ALA A 44 25.16 -14.00 -12.38
CA ALA A 44 24.69 -13.39 -13.63
C ALA A 44 23.86 -14.38 -14.48
N ASP A 45 24.30 -15.64 -14.52
CA ASP A 45 23.62 -16.73 -15.24
C ASP A 45 22.21 -17.01 -14.66
N GLN A 46 22.08 -17.05 -13.33
CA GLN A 46 20.78 -17.18 -12.67
C GLN A 46 19.86 -15.99 -12.94
N ILE A 47 20.39 -14.77 -12.97
CA ILE A 47 19.59 -13.59 -13.31
C ILE A 47 19.08 -13.65 -14.75
N GLU A 48 19.90 -14.12 -15.69
CA GLU A 48 19.45 -14.32 -17.07
C GLU A 48 18.37 -15.42 -17.15
N GLU A 49 18.54 -16.54 -16.44
CA GLU A 49 17.52 -17.59 -16.36
C GLU A 49 16.19 -17.07 -15.78
N PHE A 50 16.24 -16.22 -14.74
CA PHE A 50 15.04 -15.58 -14.19
C PHE A 50 14.40 -14.59 -15.14
N LYS A 51 15.18 -13.85 -15.94
CA LYS A 51 14.64 -12.94 -16.97
C LYS A 51 13.96 -13.71 -18.10
N GLU A 52 14.56 -14.81 -18.55
CA GLU A 52 13.96 -15.68 -19.55
C GLU A 52 12.65 -16.28 -19.03
N ALA A 53 12.65 -16.78 -17.79
CA ALA A 53 11.44 -17.27 -17.15
C ALA A 53 10.37 -16.16 -16.99
N PHE A 54 10.77 -14.95 -16.58
CA PHE A 54 9.86 -13.80 -16.43
C PHE A 54 9.21 -13.40 -17.77
N SER A 55 9.97 -13.45 -18.86
CA SER A 55 9.48 -13.16 -20.22
C SER A 55 8.32 -14.06 -20.63
N LEU A 56 8.29 -15.32 -20.17
CA LEU A 56 7.17 -16.25 -20.44
C LEU A 56 5.84 -15.79 -19.83
N PHE A 57 5.88 -14.92 -18.82
CA PHE A 57 4.68 -14.40 -18.17
C PHE A 57 4.26 -13.03 -18.71
N ASP A 58 5.06 -12.43 -19.61
CA ASP A 58 4.71 -11.19 -20.28
C ASP A 58 3.49 -11.40 -21.18
N ARG A 59 2.41 -10.69 -20.85
CA ARG A 59 1.16 -10.68 -21.64
C ARG A 59 0.95 -9.36 -22.36
N THR A 60 1.95 -8.47 -22.34
CA THR A 60 1.90 -7.22 -23.08
C THR A 60 1.95 -7.50 -24.58
N PRO A 61 1.15 -6.77 -25.38
CA PRO A 61 1.04 -7.02 -26.82
C PRO A 61 2.33 -6.72 -27.59
N THR A 62 3.25 -5.95 -27.00
CA THR A 62 4.50 -5.50 -27.61
C THR A 62 5.76 -6.10 -26.99
N GLY A 63 5.62 -7.02 -26.02
CA GLY A 63 6.76 -7.67 -25.36
C GLY A 63 7.63 -6.68 -24.56
N GLU A 64 7.00 -5.84 -23.73
CA GLU A 64 7.71 -4.84 -22.91
C GLU A 64 8.48 -5.44 -21.72
N MET A 65 8.49 -6.77 -21.56
CA MET A 65 8.97 -7.48 -20.37
C MET A 65 8.32 -6.93 -19.10
N LYS A 66 6.98 -6.88 -19.10
CA LYS A 66 6.19 -6.45 -17.94
C LYS A 66 5.11 -7.46 -17.63
N ILE A 67 4.89 -7.70 -16.35
CA ILE A 67 3.76 -8.48 -15.85
C ILE A 67 2.84 -7.59 -15.04
N THR A 68 1.59 -8.01 -14.90
CA THR A 68 0.67 -7.38 -13.94
C THR A 68 1.03 -7.79 -12.51
N TYR A 69 0.74 -6.94 -11.53
CA TYR A 69 0.98 -7.25 -10.11
C TYR A 69 0.32 -8.57 -9.66
N GLY A 70 -0.85 -8.92 -10.22
CA GLY A 70 -1.55 -10.17 -9.92
C GLY A 70 -0.79 -11.44 -10.36
N GLN A 71 0.13 -11.31 -11.33
CA GLN A 71 0.94 -12.43 -11.82
C GLN A 71 2.22 -12.64 -11.01
N CYS A 72 2.62 -11.70 -10.14
CA CYS A 72 3.85 -11.81 -9.36
C CYS A 72 3.93 -13.12 -8.56
N GLY A 73 2.81 -13.54 -7.95
CA GLY A 73 2.76 -14.80 -7.20
C GLY A 73 2.96 -16.04 -8.08
N ASP A 74 2.45 -16.04 -9.30
CA ASP A 74 2.61 -17.14 -10.25
C ASP A 74 4.07 -17.25 -10.74
N VAL A 75 4.70 -16.10 -11.00
CA VAL A 75 6.12 -16.04 -11.36
C VAL A 75 7.00 -16.56 -10.23
N LEU A 76 6.77 -16.10 -9.00
CA LEU A 76 7.54 -16.55 -7.83
C LEU A 76 7.38 -18.06 -7.60
N ARG A 77 6.17 -18.60 -7.76
CA ARG A 77 5.93 -20.05 -7.69
C ARG A 77 6.63 -20.82 -8.81
N ALA A 78 6.65 -20.30 -10.03
CA ALA A 78 7.37 -20.91 -11.15
C ALA A 78 8.90 -20.95 -10.93
N LEU A 79 9.43 -19.95 -10.21
CA LEU A 79 10.82 -19.90 -9.77
C LEU A 79 11.09 -20.73 -8.49
N GLY A 80 10.11 -21.52 -8.02
CA GLY A 80 10.25 -22.43 -6.89
C GLY A 80 10.06 -21.82 -5.51
N GLN A 81 9.60 -20.55 -5.42
CA GLN A 81 9.27 -19.91 -4.14
C GLN A 81 7.85 -20.30 -3.68
N ASN A 82 7.60 -20.23 -2.37
CA ASN A 82 6.27 -20.42 -1.78
C ASN A 82 5.79 -19.13 -1.08
N PRO A 83 5.41 -18.11 -1.87
CA PRO A 83 4.97 -16.80 -1.37
C PRO A 83 3.60 -16.84 -0.69
#